data_AF-A0A1I4DH27-F1
#
_entry.id   AF-A0A1I4DH27-F1
#
_cell.length_a   1.000
_cell.length_b   1.000
_cell.length_c   1.000
_cell.angle_alpha   90.00
_cell.angle_beta   90.00
_cell.angle_gamma   90.00
#
_symmetry.space_group_name_H-M   'P 1'
#
loop_
_entity.id
_entity.type
_entity.pdbx_description
1 polymer ?
#
loop_
_entity_poly.entity_id
_entity_poly.type
_entity_poly.pdbx_seq_one_letter_code
_entity_poly.pdbx_strand_id
1 'polypeptide(L)'
;MNWRTFRKLVHHEWKLKGSIRRMDRSHTHRYGRLLYFALLALAGIGVATYFAINGQLELHQLWGVAIGFPYMLVAMGVLMLRREWENGTFGWWLTLPYSRLSLIGAKFFAAWLRTVAVSCVVYVVISLFAGILTLLVGGYSAEDVWVTMLAGLPLLGIVIGFSPIILSLSLLMATFHYTTLRVFSPILWIGIIGGLSTFYNGFQTFLPSYHMAQRFFSAQPGPLIPHLGAVLIGMVISWVIAYLFIRLAAYLLERKLSI
;
A
#
# COMPACT_ATOMS: atom_id res chain seq x y z
N MET A 1 -21.82 -8.28 -15.77
CA MET A 1 -20.93 -7.39 -16.55
C MET A 1 -19.85 -8.21 -17.21
N ASN A 2 -19.57 -7.99 -18.50
CA ASN A 2 -18.57 -8.79 -19.23
C ASN A 2 -17.14 -8.46 -18.76
N TRP A 3 -16.28 -9.48 -18.74
CA TRP A 3 -14.88 -9.38 -18.29
C TRP A 3 -14.07 -8.30 -19.03
N ARG A 4 -14.30 -8.13 -20.34
CA ARG A 4 -13.66 -7.09 -21.15
C ARG A 4 -14.01 -5.68 -20.64
N THR A 5 -15.24 -5.46 -20.24
CA THR A 5 -15.71 -4.18 -19.69
C THR A 5 -15.10 -3.93 -18.31
N PHE A 6 -15.05 -4.95 -17.45
CA PHE A 6 -14.39 -4.86 -16.15
C PHE A 6 -12.92 -4.47 -16.27
N ARG A 7 -12.16 -5.13 -17.16
CA ARG A 7 -10.75 -4.80 -17.44
C ARG A 7 -10.58 -3.36 -17.91
N LYS A 8 -11.48 -2.85 -18.77
CA LYS A 8 -11.46 -1.46 -19.21
C LYS A 8 -11.69 -0.48 -18.06
N LEU A 9 -12.61 -0.80 -17.13
CA LEU A 9 -12.82 -0.01 -15.92
C LEU A 9 -11.58 -0.02 -15.02
N VAL A 10 -11.01 -1.19 -14.74
CA VAL A 10 -9.76 -1.31 -13.96
C VAL A 10 -8.63 -0.51 -14.60
N HIS A 11 -8.46 -0.58 -15.92
CA HIS A 11 -7.43 0.17 -16.65
C HIS A 11 -7.66 1.68 -16.64
N HIS A 12 -8.92 2.10 -16.75
CA HIS A 12 -9.30 3.51 -16.63
C HIS A 12 -8.95 4.03 -15.22
N GLU A 13 -9.37 3.30 -14.19
CA GLU A 13 -9.06 3.60 -12.79
C GLU A 13 -7.56 3.63 -12.56
N TRP A 14 -6.80 2.66 -13.10
CA TRP A 14 -5.34 2.56 -13.07
C TRP A 14 -4.64 3.80 -13.62
N LYS A 15 -5.10 4.31 -14.76
CA LYS A 15 -4.48 5.45 -15.43
C LYS A 15 -4.81 6.81 -14.79
N LEU A 16 -5.77 6.86 -13.86
CA LEU A 16 -6.29 8.12 -13.28
C LEU A 16 -6.78 9.13 -14.35
N LYS A 17 -7.11 8.63 -15.56
CA LYS A 17 -7.50 9.44 -16.72
C LYS A 17 -8.95 9.87 -16.59
N GLY A 18 -9.24 10.88 -15.76
CA GLY A 18 -10.59 11.45 -15.68
C GLY A 18 -10.75 12.58 -14.67
N SER A 19 -9.97 12.57 -13.58
CA SER A 19 -10.12 13.55 -12.47
C SER A 19 -9.06 14.66 -12.44
N ILE A 20 -8.02 14.54 -13.26
CA ILE A 20 -6.90 15.50 -13.26
C ILE A 20 -7.37 16.90 -13.70
N ARG A 21 -8.35 16.98 -14.60
CA ARG A 21 -8.80 18.23 -15.25
C ARG A 21 -9.39 19.30 -14.33
N ARG A 22 -9.88 18.93 -13.13
CA ARG A 22 -10.38 19.91 -12.12
C ARG A 22 -9.40 20.17 -10.98
N MET A 23 -8.56 19.19 -10.61
CA MET A 23 -7.43 19.43 -9.69
C MET A 23 -6.33 20.32 -10.31
N ASP A 24 -6.23 20.36 -11.64
CA ASP A 24 -5.23 21.16 -12.38
C ASP A 24 -5.53 22.67 -12.48
N ARG A 25 -6.55 23.21 -11.78
CA ARG A 25 -6.77 24.67 -11.78
C ARG A 25 -5.67 25.47 -11.08
N SER A 26 -4.70 24.83 -10.41
CA SER A 26 -3.45 25.50 -10.00
C SER A 26 -2.23 24.65 -10.38
N HIS A 27 -1.62 24.98 -11.52
CA HIS A 27 -0.35 24.40 -11.97
C HIS A 27 0.75 24.45 -10.88
N THR A 28 0.70 25.46 -10.01
CA THR A 28 1.59 25.71 -8.87
C THR A 28 1.62 24.56 -7.86
N HIS A 29 0.50 23.85 -7.65
CA HIS A 29 0.40 22.81 -6.62
C HIS A 29 1.03 21.46 -7.05
N ARG A 30 1.24 21.23 -8.35
CA ARG A 30 1.84 19.98 -8.84
C ARG A 30 3.36 19.97 -8.63
N TYR A 31 4.02 21.07 -8.96
CA TYR A 31 5.46 21.22 -8.72
C TYR A 31 5.79 21.25 -7.23
N GLY A 32 4.98 21.93 -6.41
CA GLY A 32 5.17 21.94 -4.95
C GLY A 32 5.09 20.56 -4.31
N ARG A 33 4.15 19.70 -4.74
CA ARG A 33 4.07 18.31 -4.26
C ARG A 33 5.28 17.48 -4.69
N LEU A 34 5.69 17.60 -5.94
CA LEU A 34 6.85 16.85 -6.45
C LEU A 34 8.13 17.28 -5.74
N LEU A 35 8.31 18.59 -5.51
CA LEU A 35 9.42 19.13 -4.72
C LEU A 35 9.40 18.60 -3.29
N TYR A 36 8.23 18.57 -2.63
CA TYR A 36 8.11 18.05 -1.27
C TYR A 36 8.49 16.56 -1.19
N PHE A 37 8.00 15.73 -2.12
CA PHE A 37 8.40 14.32 -2.19
C PHE A 37 9.89 14.15 -2.51
N ALA A 38 10.46 14.98 -3.39
CA ALA A 38 11.87 14.94 -3.71
C ALA A 38 12.74 15.32 -2.50
N LEU A 39 12.37 16.38 -1.75
CA LEU A 39 13.07 16.78 -0.52
C LEU A 39 12.98 15.69 0.55
N LEU A 40 11.82 15.07 0.72
CA LEU A 40 11.64 13.98 1.69
C LEU A 40 12.48 12.75 1.29
N ALA A 41 12.53 12.40 0.00
CA ALA A 41 13.37 11.33 -0.50
C ALA A 41 14.87 11.64 -0.31
N LEU A 42 15.30 12.87 -0.62
CA LEU A 42 16.68 13.32 -0.42
C LEU A 42 17.06 13.31 1.06
N ALA A 43 16.17 13.75 1.96
CA ALA A 43 16.40 13.68 3.39
C ALA A 43 16.53 12.22 3.86
N GLY A 44 15.67 11.32 3.39
CA GLY A 44 15.75 9.89 3.72
C GLY A 44 17.06 9.26 3.24
N ILE A 45 17.48 9.56 2.01
CA ILE A 45 18.76 9.11 1.46
C ILE A 45 19.92 9.68 2.30
N GLY A 46 19.92 10.98 2.58
CA GLY A 46 20.97 11.63 3.35
C GLY A 46 21.11 11.06 4.77
N VAL A 47 20.00 10.82 5.45
CA VAL A 47 19.99 10.17 6.77
C VAL A 47 20.54 8.75 6.69
N ALA A 48 20.09 7.95 5.72
CA ALA A 48 20.59 6.59 5.54
C ALA A 48 22.09 6.57 5.24
N THR A 49 22.56 7.43 4.33
CA THR A 49 23.99 7.56 4.01
C THR A 49 24.81 8.03 5.20
N TYR A 50 24.30 8.97 6.01
CA TYR A 50 24.97 9.42 7.24
C TYR A 50 25.16 8.27 8.23
N PHE A 51 24.13 7.48 8.50
CA PHE A 51 24.25 6.32 9.38
C PHE A 51 25.14 5.22 8.79
N ALA A 52 25.14 5.06 7.46
CA ALA A 52 26.00 4.11 6.78
C ALA A 52 27.49 4.46 6.92
N ILE A 53 27.86 5.72 6.70
CA ILE A 53 29.25 6.19 6.84
C ILE A 53 29.74 6.03 8.29
N ASN A 54 28.86 6.18 9.27
CA ASN A 54 29.18 5.98 10.69
C ASN A 54 29.18 4.51 11.12
N GLY A 55 28.95 3.56 10.21
CA GLY A 55 28.90 2.12 10.53
C GLY A 55 27.73 1.72 11.43
N GLN A 56 26.70 2.55 11.53
CA GLN A 56 25.53 2.34 12.40
C GLN A 56 24.31 1.80 11.64
N LEU A 57 24.34 1.82 10.31
CA LEU A 57 23.27 1.30 9.48
C LEU A 57 23.56 -0.14 9.06
N GLU A 58 22.66 -1.07 9.38
CA GLU A 58 22.66 -2.37 8.71
C GLU A 58 21.77 -2.28 7.46
N LEU A 59 22.24 -2.74 6.30
CA LEU A 59 21.53 -2.52 5.02
C LEU A 59 20.08 -3.07 5.01
N HIS A 60 19.80 -4.14 5.75
CA HIS A 60 18.44 -4.69 5.86
C HIS A 60 17.46 -3.72 6.56
N GLN A 61 17.95 -2.79 7.38
CA GLN A 61 17.13 -1.77 8.06
C GLN A 61 16.53 -0.75 7.08
N LEU A 62 17.03 -0.68 5.83
CA LEU A 62 16.42 0.12 4.76
C LEU A 62 14.96 -0.27 4.51
N TRP A 63 14.60 -1.52 4.80
CA TRP A 63 13.22 -2.01 4.74
C TRP A 63 12.29 -1.42 5.79
N GLY A 64 12.78 -0.60 6.73
CA GLY A 64 11.95 0.21 7.62
C GLY A 64 10.94 1.09 6.87
N VAL A 65 11.23 1.47 5.62
CA VAL A 65 10.28 2.19 4.74
C VAL A 65 8.98 1.39 4.51
N ALA A 66 9.01 0.06 4.63
CA ALA A 66 7.83 -0.80 4.50
C ALA A 66 6.71 -0.43 5.48
N ILE A 67 7.04 0.22 6.60
CA ILE A 67 6.09 0.69 7.60
C ILE A 67 5.12 1.74 7.07
N GLY A 68 5.50 2.46 6.00
CA GLY A 68 4.65 3.44 5.34
C GLY A 68 3.57 2.82 4.46
N PHE A 69 3.70 1.55 4.06
CA PHE A 69 2.76 0.92 3.12
C PHE A 69 1.32 0.86 3.66
N PRO A 70 1.06 0.39 4.89
CA PRO A 70 -0.31 0.37 5.42
C PRO A 70 -0.99 1.75 5.38
N TYR A 71 -0.26 2.82 5.72
CA TYR A 71 -0.76 4.20 5.63
C TYR A 71 -1.01 4.64 4.20
N MET A 72 -0.10 4.32 3.28
CA MET A 72 -0.27 4.56 1.85
C MET A 72 -1.53 3.87 1.31
N LEU A 73 -1.79 2.62 1.70
CA LEU A 73 -2.98 1.87 1.29
C LEU A 73 -4.26 2.54 1.76
N VAL A 74 -4.32 2.97 3.03
CA VAL A 74 -5.47 3.71 3.56
C VAL A 74 -5.68 5.00 2.77
N ALA A 75 -4.62 5.78 2.54
CA ALA A 75 -4.70 7.01 1.77
C ALA A 75 -5.17 6.74 0.33
N MET A 76 -4.66 5.71 -0.33
CA MET A 76 -5.04 5.35 -1.70
C MET A 76 -6.53 5.03 -1.82
N GLY A 77 -7.08 4.16 -0.96
CA GLY A 77 -8.49 3.81 -1.02
C GLY A 77 -9.41 4.99 -0.73
N VAL A 78 -9.08 5.80 0.29
CA VAL A 78 -9.86 7.01 0.62
C VAL A 78 -9.83 8.01 -0.53
N LEU A 79 -8.66 8.30 -1.08
CA LEU A 79 -8.49 9.28 -2.14
C LEU A 79 -9.19 8.86 -3.44
N MET A 80 -9.24 7.57 -3.76
CA MET A 80 -9.94 7.09 -4.96
C MET A 80 -11.43 7.41 -4.94
N LEU A 81 -12.06 7.27 -3.77
CA LEU A 81 -13.48 7.58 -3.63
C LEU A 81 -13.69 9.08 -3.44
N ARG A 82 -12.94 9.74 -2.55
CA ARG A 82 -12.99 11.19 -2.31
C ARG A 82 -12.88 12.01 -3.60
N ARG A 83 -12.03 11.59 -4.55
CA ARG A 83 -11.91 12.25 -5.86
C ARG A 83 -13.20 12.25 -6.66
N GLU A 84 -14.01 11.20 -6.62
CA GLU A 84 -15.28 11.18 -7.36
C GLU A 84 -16.29 12.20 -6.80
N TRP A 85 -16.25 12.42 -5.48
CA TRP A 85 -17.11 13.38 -4.81
C TRP A 85 -16.64 14.81 -5.02
N GLU A 86 -15.36 15.08 -4.77
CA GLU A 86 -14.78 16.43 -4.92
C GLU A 86 -14.84 16.92 -6.37
N ASN A 87 -14.72 16.03 -7.35
CA ASN A 87 -14.83 16.41 -8.76
C ASN A 87 -16.28 16.51 -9.25
N GLY A 88 -17.27 16.13 -8.44
CA GLY A 88 -18.68 16.07 -8.83
C GLY A 88 -18.99 14.97 -9.85
N THR A 89 -18.10 14.00 -10.02
CA THR A 89 -18.27 12.86 -10.96
C THR A 89 -19.02 11.69 -10.33
N PHE A 90 -19.29 11.74 -9.02
CA PHE A 90 -20.04 10.69 -8.30
C PHE A 90 -21.40 10.40 -8.94
N GLY A 91 -22.14 11.41 -9.40
CA GLY A 91 -23.45 11.24 -10.03
C GLY A 91 -23.34 10.45 -11.34
N TRP A 92 -22.44 10.84 -12.24
CA TRP A 92 -22.20 10.12 -13.48
C TRP A 92 -21.72 8.69 -13.22
N TRP A 93 -20.72 8.52 -12.35
CA TRP A 93 -20.15 7.22 -12.01
C TRP A 93 -21.19 6.26 -11.43
N LEU A 94 -22.01 6.75 -10.50
CA LEU A 94 -23.08 5.96 -9.90
C LEU A 94 -24.24 5.71 -10.85
N THR A 95 -24.50 6.53 -11.86
CA THR A 95 -25.58 6.27 -12.85
C THR A 95 -25.22 5.27 -13.93
N LEU A 96 -23.96 4.83 -14.03
CA LEU A 96 -23.56 3.84 -15.02
C LEU A 96 -24.42 2.56 -14.91
N PRO A 97 -24.77 1.91 -16.03
CA PRO A 97 -25.62 0.71 -16.08
C PRO A 97 -24.84 -0.56 -15.67
N TYR A 98 -24.07 -0.46 -14.58
CA TYR A 98 -23.25 -1.52 -14.01
C TYR A 98 -23.53 -1.66 -12.52
N SER A 99 -23.45 -2.88 -11.99
CA SER A 99 -23.62 -3.10 -10.55
C SER A 99 -22.58 -2.32 -9.76
N ARG A 100 -22.98 -1.78 -8.60
CA ARG A 100 -22.07 -1.00 -7.73
C ARG A 100 -20.89 -1.83 -7.24
N LEU A 101 -21.12 -3.14 -7.07
CA LEU A 101 -20.07 -4.11 -6.79
C LEU A 101 -18.99 -4.13 -7.86
N SER A 102 -19.37 -4.08 -9.14
CA SER A 102 -18.43 -4.05 -10.25
C SER A 102 -17.64 -2.74 -10.30
N LEU A 103 -18.30 -1.61 -10.04
CA LEU A 103 -17.70 -0.28 -10.07
C LEU A 103 -16.68 -0.11 -8.94
N ILE A 104 -17.05 -0.45 -7.70
CA ILE A 104 -16.14 -0.36 -6.56
C ILE A 104 -15.04 -1.44 -6.62
N GLY A 105 -15.38 -2.63 -7.14
CA GLY A 105 -14.43 -3.69 -7.41
C GLY A 105 -13.35 -3.25 -8.40
N ALA A 106 -13.70 -2.50 -9.45
CA ALA A 106 -12.73 -1.98 -10.40
C ALA A 106 -11.73 -1.00 -9.73
N LYS A 107 -12.23 -0.12 -8.83
CA LYS A 107 -11.38 0.78 -8.04
C LYS A 107 -10.46 0.00 -7.10
N PHE A 108 -10.99 -1.00 -6.41
CA PHE A 108 -10.22 -1.89 -5.53
C PHE A 108 -9.09 -2.60 -6.29
N PHE A 109 -9.40 -3.28 -7.39
CA PHE A 109 -8.38 -4.01 -8.17
C PHE A 109 -7.33 -3.08 -8.77
N ALA A 110 -7.73 -1.88 -9.23
CA ALA A 110 -6.77 -0.88 -9.71
C ALA A 110 -5.84 -0.39 -8.58
N ALA A 111 -6.36 -0.16 -7.36
CA ALA A 111 -5.55 0.20 -6.21
C ALA A 111 -4.60 -0.93 -5.77
N TRP A 112 -5.09 -2.17 -5.79
CA TRP A 112 -4.32 -3.34 -5.42
C TRP A 112 -3.16 -3.59 -6.39
N LEU A 113 -3.44 -3.58 -7.70
CA LEU A 113 -2.38 -3.68 -8.70
C LEU A 113 -1.31 -2.57 -8.53
N ARG A 114 -1.70 -1.38 -8.05
CA ARG A 114 -0.77 -0.24 -7.90
C ARG A 114 0.12 -0.47 -6.71
N THR A 115 -0.44 -1.06 -5.67
CA THR A 115 0.32 -1.54 -4.53
C THR A 115 1.38 -2.51 -4.99
N VAL A 116 1.02 -3.51 -5.81
CA VAL A 116 1.99 -4.46 -6.37
C VAL A 116 3.09 -3.73 -7.16
N ALA A 117 2.72 -2.83 -8.06
CA ALA A 117 3.68 -2.07 -8.86
C ALA A 117 4.61 -1.19 -7.99
N VAL A 118 4.07 -0.49 -6.99
CA VAL A 118 4.84 0.34 -6.05
C VAL A 118 5.77 -0.54 -5.22
N SER A 119 5.31 -1.69 -4.72
CA SER A 119 6.16 -2.65 -4.01
C SER A 119 7.33 -3.12 -4.87
N CYS A 120 7.10 -3.45 -6.14
CA CYS A 120 8.17 -3.83 -7.07
C CYS A 120 9.17 -2.69 -7.28
N VAL A 121 8.69 -1.45 -7.45
CA VAL A 121 9.58 -0.28 -7.61
C VAL A 121 10.41 -0.04 -6.35
N VAL A 122 9.79 -0.09 -5.16
CA VAL A 122 10.48 0.07 -3.88
C VAL A 122 11.56 -1.01 -3.71
N TYR A 123 11.25 -2.25 -4.09
CA TYR A 123 12.24 -3.33 -4.07
C TYR A 123 13.47 -3.05 -4.92
N VAL A 124 13.26 -2.63 -6.17
CA VAL A 124 14.36 -2.30 -7.07
C VAL A 124 15.16 -1.11 -6.54
N VAL A 125 14.49 -0.05 -6.07
CA VAL A 125 15.15 1.15 -5.56
C VAL A 125 16.00 0.85 -4.31
N ILE A 126 15.47 0.11 -3.34
CA ILE A 126 16.22 -0.26 -2.12
C ILE A 126 17.40 -1.17 -2.48
N SER A 127 17.20 -2.14 -3.38
CA SER A 127 18.28 -3.06 -3.80
C SER A 127 19.41 -2.30 -4.51
N LEU A 128 19.07 -1.38 -5.42
CA LEU A 128 20.05 -0.53 -6.09
C LEU A 128 20.76 0.39 -5.10
N PHE A 129 20.03 0.99 -4.15
CA PHE A 129 20.63 1.85 -3.15
C PHE A 129 21.58 1.09 -2.22
N ALA A 130 21.23 -0.11 -1.79
CA ALA A 130 22.13 -0.99 -1.04
C ALA A 130 23.40 -1.30 -1.83
N GLY A 131 23.29 -1.62 -3.13
CA GLY A 131 24.45 -1.83 -4.00
C GLY A 131 25.32 -0.59 -4.20
N ILE A 132 24.72 0.61 -4.22
CA ILE A 132 25.49 1.87 -4.26
C ILE A 132 26.26 2.07 -2.95
N LEU A 133 25.64 1.78 -1.79
CA LEU A 133 26.30 1.91 -0.50
C LEU A 133 27.51 0.97 -0.37
N THR A 134 27.46 -0.25 -0.91
CA THR A 134 28.60 -1.17 -0.86
C THR A 134 29.77 -0.77 -1.74
N LEU A 135 29.52 -0.02 -2.81
CA LEU A 135 30.57 0.54 -3.66
C LEU A 135 31.21 1.80 -3.06
N LEU A 136 30.45 2.58 -2.29
CA LEU A 136 30.87 3.90 -1.81
C LEU A 136 31.35 3.93 -0.36
N VAL A 137 30.87 3.00 0.49
CA VAL A 137 31.16 2.98 1.93
C VAL A 137 31.91 1.70 2.26
N GLY A 138 33.15 1.84 2.74
CA GLY A 138 33.94 0.71 3.23
C GLY A 138 33.29 0.09 4.45
N GLY A 139 33.23 -1.25 4.51
CA GLY A 139 32.62 -2.00 5.61
C GLY A 139 31.38 -2.80 5.21
N TYR A 140 30.84 -2.59 4.01
CA TYR A 140 29.76 -3.42 3.47
C TYR A 140 30.28 -4.38 2.38
N SER A 141 29.69 -5.56 2.34
CA SER A 141 30.00 -6.63 1.40
C SER A 141 28.86 -6.92 0.44
N ALA A 142 29.14 -7.66 -0.64
CA ALA A 142 28.10 -8.13 -1.55
C ALA A 142 27.07 -9.05 -0.86
N GLU A 143 27.49 -9.74 0.21
CA GLU A 143 26.61 -10.56 1.05
C GLU A 143 25.54 -9.70 1.73
N ASP A 144 25.89 -8.51 2.22
CA ASP A 144 24.94 -7.61 2.89
C ASP A 144 23.84 -7.12 1.94
N VAL A 145 24.17 -6.89 0.66
CA VAL A 145 23.20 -6.55 -0.39
C VAL A 145 22.25 -7.71 -0.62
N TRP A 146 22.79 -8.92 -0.76
CA TRP A 146 22.00 -10.12 -1.00
C TRP A 146 21.04 -10.42 0.15
N VAL A 147 21.54 -10.32 1.39
CA VAL A 147 20.74 -10.43 2.61
C VAL A 147 19.62 -9.39 2.63
N THR A 148 19.92 -8.15 2.25
CA THR A 148 18.93 -7.08 2.15
C THR A 148 17.86 -7.40 1.11
N MET A 149 18.22 -7.91 -0.06
CA MET A 149 17.26 -8.33 -1.10
C MET A 149 16.35 -9.46 -0.60
N LEU A 150 16.93 -10.48 0.04
CA LEU A 150 16.17 -11.61 0.59
C LEU A 150 15.24 -11.20 1.73
N ALA A 151 15.64 -10.26 2.59
CA ALA A 151 14.78 -9.72 3.65
C ALA A 151 13.56 -8.95 3.08
N GLY A 152 13.71 -8.31 1.93
CA GLY A 152 12.67 -7.52 1.28
C GLY A 152 11.51 -8.32 0.70
N LEU A 153 11.82 -9.48 0.11
CA LEU A 153 10.82 -10.33 -0.56
C LEU A 153 9.67 -10.79 0.35
N PRO A 154 9.90 -11.43 1.52
CA PRO A 154 8.82 -11.86 2.39
C PRO A 154 8.05 -10.67 2.95
N LEU A 155 8.74 -9.57 3.25
CA LEU A 155 8.13 -8.35 3.78
C LEU A 155 7.12 -7.75 2.78
N LEU A 156 7.55 -7.57 1.52
CA LEU A 156 6.67 -7.08 0.46
C LEU A 156 5.59 -8.10 0.10
N GLY A 157 5.88 -9.40 0.19
CA GLY A 157 4.90 -10.46 0.05
C GLY A 157 3.77 -10.32 1.07
N ILE A 158 4.10 -10.09 2.35
CA ILE A 158 3.13 -9.83 3.42
C ILE A 158 2.33 -8.56 3.12
N VAL A 159 2.99 -7.47 2.74
CA VAL A 159 2.33 -6.21 2.38
C VAL A 159 1.33 -6.42 1.24
N ILE A 160 1.72 -7.09 0.16
CA ILE A 160 0.84 -7.36 -0.98
C ILE A 160 -0.29 -8.31 -0.57
N GLY A 161 0.01 -9.35 0.20
CA GLY A 161 -0.93 -10.37 0.64
C GLY A 161 -2.03 -9.83 1.56
N PHE A 162 -1.69 -8.92 2.47
CA PHE A 162 -2.64 -8.27 3.38
C PHE A 162 -3.15 -6.91 2.88
N SER A 163 -2.65 -6.38 1.77
CA SER A 163 -3.20 -5.14 1.19
C SER A 163 -4.70 -5.19 0.85
N PRO A 164 -5.32 -6.33 0.44
CA PRO A 164 -6.75 -6.41 0.16
C PRO A 164 -7.63 -5.93 1.31
N ILE A 165 -7.35 -6.36 2.54
CA ILE A 165 -8.17 -5.99 3.71
C ILE A 165 -8.05 -4.49 4.02
N ILE A 166 -6.84 -3.93 3.96
CA ILE A 166 -6.61 -2.49 4.23
C ILE A 166 -7.25 -1.62 3.13
N LEU A 167 -7.07 -2.00 1.86
CA LEU A 167 -7.66 -1.27 0.72
C LEU A 167 -9.19 -1.31 0.73
N SER A 168 -9.78 -2.47 0.97
CA SER A 168 -11.25 -2.59 1.04
C SER A 168 -11.83 -1.86 2.25
N LEU A 169 -11.18 -1.91 3.41
CA LEU A 169 -11.59 -1.18 4.61
C LEU A 169 -11.50 0.34 4.40
N SER A 170 -10.45 0.83 3.73
CA SER A 170 -10.30 2.25 3.43
C SER A 170 -11.33 2.76 2.40
N LEU A 171 -11.67 1.96 1.39
CA LEU A 171 -12.78 2.23 0.46
C LEU A 171 -14.13 2.25 1.20
N LEU A 172 -14.34 1.30 2.12
CA LEU A 172 -15.53 1.24 2.95
C LEU A 172 -15.65 2.51 3.80
N MET A 173 -14.59 2.89 4.52
CA MET A 173 -14.56 4.11 5.32
C MET A 173 -14.93 5.35 4.51
N ALA A 174 -14.36 5.51 3.32
CA ALA A 174 -14.72 6.61 2.44
C ALA A 174 -16.19 6.54 2.01
N THR A 175 -16.73 5.35 1.77
CA THR A 175 -18.15 5.16 1.44
C THR A 175 -19.05 5.57 2.61
N PHE A 176 -18.70 5.19 3.84
CA PHE A 176 -19.41 5.62 5.05
C PHE A 176 -19.46 7.15 5.18
N HIS A 177 -18.32 7.81 4.98
CA HIS A 177 -18.23 9.28 5.06
C HIS A 177 -19.23 10.00 4.14
N TYR A 178 -19.49 9.41 2.97
CA TYR A 178 -20.31 10.01 1.93
C TYR A 178 -21.75 9.46 1.85
N THR A 179 -22.14 8.56 2.73
CA THR A 179 -23.48 7.95 2.77
C THR A 179 -24.22 8.37 4.04
N THR A 180 -25.44 7.88 4.24
CA THR A 180 -26.25 8.15 5.43
C THR A 180 -25.57 7.69 6.73
N LEU A 181 -24.57 6.81 6.65
CA LEU A 181 -23.81 6.27 7.77
C LEU A 181 -22.57 7.12 8.14
N ARG A 182 -22.50 8.39 7.74
CA ARG A 182 -21.37 9.30 8.06
C ARG A 182 -21.02 9.35 9.55
N VAL A 183 -22.01 9.16 10.43
CA VAL A 183 -21.85 9.12 11.90
C VAL A 183 -20.86 8.03 12.34
N PHE A 184 -20.75 6.92 11.61
CA PHE A 184 -19.82 5.82 11.94
C PHE A 184 -18.40 6.03 11.39
N SER A 185 -18.18 7.06 10.56
CA SER A 185 -16.86 7.35 9.98
C SER A 185 -15.76 7.55 11.02
N PRO A 186 -15.96 8.25 12.15
CA PRO A 186 -14.93 8.40 13.18
C PRO A 186 -14.58 7.08 13.86
N ILE A 187 -15.56 6.19 14.06
CA ILE A 187 -15.34 4.87 14.68
C ILE A 187 -14.46 4.00 13.77
N LEU A 188 -14.74 3.99 12.47
CA LEU A 188 -13.91 3.29 11.49
C LEU A 188 -12.49 3.88 11.43
N TRP A 189 -12.35 5.20 11.54
CA TRP A 189 -11.05 5.85 11.58
C TRP A 189 -10.24 5.42 12.81
N ILE A 190 -10.84 5.43 14.00
CA ILE A 190 -10.19 4.95 15.23
C ILE A 190 -9.81 3.47 15.10
N GLY A 191 -10.69 2.63 14.55
CA GLY A 191 -10.40 1.22 14.31
C GLY A 191 -9.23 1.01 13.35
N ILE A 192 -9.15 1.78 12.27
CA ILE A 192 -8.05 1.71 11.30
C ILE A 192 -6.75 2.17 11.95
N ILE A 193 -6.72 3.36 12.58
CA ILE A 193 -5.50 3.89 13.19
C ILE A 193 -5.05 3.01 14.36
N GLY A 194 -5.97 2.58 15.22
CA GLY A 194 -5.67 1.66 16.33
C GLY A 194 -5.17 0.29 15.84
N GLY A 195 -5.78 -0.25 14.78
CA GLY A 195 -5.35 -1.47 14.11
C GLY A 195 -3.99 -1.34 13.43
N LEU A 196 -3.71 -0.19 12.82
CA LEU A 196 -2.40 0.12 12.23
C LEU A 196 -1.32 0.28 13.31
N SER A 197 -1.64 0.85 14.46
CA SER A 197 -0.72 0.97 15.59
C SER A 197 -0.40 -0.39 16.22
N THR A 198 -1.39 -1.28 16.37
CA THR A 198 -1.13 -2.66 16.82
C THR A 198 -0.36 -3.45 15.76
N PHE A 199 -0.71 -3.29 14.48
CA PHE A 199 0.07 -3.83 13.38
C PHE A 199 1.51 -3.33 13.42
N TYR A 200 1.75 -2.04 13.65
CA TYR A 200 3.09 -1.45 13.75
C TYR A 200 3.93 -2.12 14.83
N ASN A 201 3.38 -2.28 16.04
CA ASN A 201 4.06 -2.95 17.15
C ASN A 201 4.36 -4.41 16.82
N GLY A 202 3.42 -5.12 16.19
CA GLY A 202 3.65 -6.49 15.69
C GLY A 202 4.65 -6.53 14.54
N PHE A 203 4.63 -5.55 13.63
CA PHE A 203 5.46 -5.49 12.43
C PHE A 203 6.95 -5.39 12.77
N GLN A 204 7.29 -4.72 13.87
CA GLN A 204 8.67 -4.70 14.36
C GLN A 204 9.19 -6.09 14.74
N THR A 205 8.31 -7.02 15.16
CA THR A 205 8.70 -8.42 15.40
C THR A 205 8.88 -9.24 14.12
N PHE A 206 8.34 -8.75 12.99
CA PHE A 206 8.49 -9.37 11.66
C PHE A 206 9.62 -8.78 10.82
N LEU A 207 10.17 -7.62 11.21
CA LEU A 207 11.42 -7.14 10.65
C LEU A 207 12.49 -8.18 10.99
N PRO A 208 13.09 -8.86 9.99
CA PRO A 208 14.08 -9.88 10.27
C PRO A 208 15.22 -9.24 11.05
N SER A 209 15.49 -9.74 12.27
CA SER A 209 16.72 -9.37 12.95
C SER A 209 17.90 -9.87 12.12
N TYR A 210 19.02 -9.14 12.12
CA TYR A 210 20.28 -9.55 11.48
C TYR A 210 20.60 -11.04 11.71
N HIS A 211 20.36 -11.53 12.94
CA HIS A 211 20.53 -12.94 13.31
C HIS A 211 19.58 -13.92 12.62
N MET A 212 18.33 -13.54 12.33
CA MET A 212 17.46 -14.39 11.48
C MET A 212 18.02 -14.46 10.07
N ALA A 213 18.40 -13.33 9.50
CA ALA A 213 18.96 -13.24 8.15
C ALA A 213 20.27 -14.05 8.01
N GLN A 214 21.13 -14.01 9.02
CA GLN A 214 22.41 -14.73 9.08
C GLN A 214 22.24 -16.25 9.37
N ARG A 215 21.23 -16.64 10.18
CA ARG A 215 20.89 -18.06 10.44
C ARG A 215 20.51 -18.84 9.19
N PHE A 216 20.01 -18.15 8.15
CA PHE A 216 19.74 -18.77 6.84
C PHE A 216 21.01 -19.23 6.11
N PHE A 217 22.16 -18.62 6.38
CA PHE A 217 23.44 -18.94 5.72
C PHE A 217 24.37 -19.78 6.60
N SER A 218 24.21 -19.74 7.93
CA SER A 218 24.89 -20.67 8.84
C SER A 218 24.22 -22.06 8.84
N ALA A 219 24.12 -22.70 7.67
CA ALA A 219 23.79 -24.12 7.46
C ALA A 219 22.61 -24.73 8.25
N GLN A 220 21.70 -23.93 8.81
CA GLN A 220 20.50 -24.41 9.49
C GLN A 220 19.29 -24.18 8.58
N PRO A 221 18.59 -25.25 8.14
CA PRO A 221 17.43 -25.14 7.27
C PRO A 221 16.23 -24.58 8.06
N GLY A 222 16.19 -23.25 8.21
CA GLY A 222 15.04 -22.52 8.72
C GLY A 222 14.11 -22.06 7.59
N PRO A 223 12.78 -22.01 7.78
CA PRO A 223 11.86 -21.53 6.76
C PRO A 223 11.99 -20.00 6.56
N LEU A 224 11.93 -19.56 5.29
CA LEU A 224 12.03 -18.14 4.87
C LEU A 224 11.01 -17.21 5.55
N ILE A 225 9.87 -17.77 5.98
CA ILE A 225 8.84 -17.11 6.78
C ILE A 225 8.50 -18.06 7.93
N PRO A 226 8.72 -17.66 9.21
CA PRO A 226 8.22 -18.41 10.35
C PRO A 226 6.70 -18.59 10.23
N HIS A 227 6.20 -19.82 10.35
CA HIS A 227 4.78 -20.13 10.20
C HIS A 227 4.17 -19.72 8.85
N LEU A 228 4.89 -19.93 7.74
CA LEU A 228 4.41 -19.68 6.37
C LEU A 228 2.95 -20.11 6.14
N GLY A 229 2.56 -21.29 6.62
CA GLY A 229 1.18 -21.78 6.51
C GLY A 229 0.15 -20.86 7.17
N ALA A 230 0.41 -20.39 8.40
CA ALA A 230 -0.46 -19.46 9.11
C ALA A 230 -0.53 -18.10 8.38
N VAL A 231 0.59 -17.62 7.84
CA VAL A 231 0.65 -16.38 7.06
C VAL A 231 -0.19 -16.50 5.79
N LEU A 232 -0.07 -17.59 5.04
CA LEU A 232 -0.86 -17.82 3.82
C LEU A 232 -2.36 -17.94 4.12
N ILE A 233 -2.73 -18.66 5.19
CA ILE A 233 -4.12 -18.73 5.65
C ILE A 233 -4.62 -17.33 6.00
N GLY A 234 -3.83 -16.53 6.73
CA GLY A 234 -4.15 -15.15 7.05
C GLY A 234 -4.35 -14.28 5.80
N MET A 235 -3.51 -14.45 4.77
CA MET A 235 -3.69 -13.76 3.49
C MET A 235 -5.02 -14.15 2.83
N VAL A 236 -5.35 -15.44 2.76
CA VAL A 236 -6.62 -15.92 2.19
C VAL A 236 -7.81 -15.35 2.96
N ILE A 237 -7.77 -15.37 4.30
CA ILE A 237 -8.79 -14.75 5.16
C ILE A 237 -8.92 -13.26 4.84
N SER A 238 -7.81 -12.56 4.63
CA SER A 238 -7.82 -11.13 4.29
C SER A 238 -8.57 -10.84 2.99
N TRP A 239 -8.46 -11.72 1.98
CA TRP A 239 -9.21 -11.61 0.72
C TRP A 239 -10.70 -11.84 0.91
N VAL A 240 -11.08 -12.81 1.74
CA VAL A 240 -12.49 -13.09 2.06
C VAL A 240 -13.11 -11.88 2.78
N ILE A 241 -12.42 -11.34 3.80
CA ILE A 241 -12.87 -10.14 4.51
C ILE A 241 -12.94 -8.95 3.55
N ALA A 242 -11.96 -8.79 2.66
CA ALA A 242 -11.96 -7.72 1.68
C ALA A 242 -13.17 -7.77 0.75
N TYR A 243 -13.56 -8.97 0.31
CA TYR A 243 -14.78 -9.17 -0.46
C TYR A 243 -16.04 -8.74 0.31
N LEU A 244 -16.14 -9.05 1.60
CA LEU A 244 -17.26 -8.63 2.45
C LEU A 244 -17.34 -7.10 2.57
N PHE A 245 -16.20 -6.43 2.80
CA PHE A 245 -16.15 -4.97 2.86
C PHE A 245 -16.52 -4.31 1.54
N ILE A 246 -16.05 -4.85 0.41
CA ILE A 246 -16.42 -4.37 -0.93
C ILE A 246 -17.93 -4.55 -1.17
N ARG A 247 -18.51 -5.67 -0.75
CA ARG A 247 -19.94 -5.93 -0.89
C ARG A 247 -20.77 -4.98 -0.03
N LEU A 248 -20.35 -4.72 1.21
CA LEU A 248 -20.99 -3.75 2.08
C LEU A 248 -20.91 -2.34 1.49
N ALA A 249 -19.74 -1.93 0.98
CA ALA A 249 -19.58 -0.64 0.33
C ALA A 249 -20.48 -0.49 -0.91
N ALA A 250 -20.59 -1.53 -1.73
CA ALA A 250 -21.49 -1.56 -2.87
C ALA A 250 -22.97 -1.38 -2.45
N TYR A 251 -23.40 -2.08 -1.40
CA TYR A 251 -24.75 -1.98 -0.85
C TYR A 251 -25.06 -0.55 -0.35
N LEU A 252 -24.12 0.08 0.35
CA LEU A 252 -24.31 1.46 0.84
C LEU A 252 -24.42 2.48 -0.31
N LEU A 253 -23.67 2.28 -1.39
CA LEU A 253 -23.75 3.13 -2.58
C LEU A 253 -25.06 2.93 -3.34
N GLU A 254 -25.59 1.72 -3.38
CA GLU A 254 -26.90 1.43 -3.97
C GLU A 254 -28.02 2.09 -3.18
N ARG A 255 -28.01 1.95 -1.85
CA ARG A 255 -28.98 2.61 -0.96
C ARG A 255 -28.93 4.13 -1.03
N LYS A 256 -27.76 4.71 -1.32
CA LYS A 256 -27.64 6.16 -1.50
C LYS A 256 -28.35 6.67 -2.76
N LEU A 257 -28.50 5.85 -3.80
CA LEU A 257 -29.19 6.25 -5.03
C LEU A 257 -30.70 6.09 -4.97
N SER A 258 -31.19 5.24 -4.07
CA SER A 258 -32.63 5.03 -3.87
C SER A 258 -33.30 6.10 -3.01
N ILE A 259 -32.50 7.00 -2.40
CA ILE A 259 -32.95 8.13 -1.57
C ILE A 259 -32.86 9.39 -2.43
#